data_AF-A0A2N7UBL5-F1
#
_entry.id   AF-A0A2N7UBL5-F1
#
_cell.length_a   1.000
_cell.length_b   1.000
_cell.length_c   1.000
_cell.angle_alpha   90.00
_cell.angle_beta   90.00
_cell.angle_gamma   90.00
#
_symmetry.space_group_name_H-M   'P 1'
#
loop_
_entity.id
_entity.type
_entity.pdbx_description
1 polymer ?
#
loop_
_entity_poly.entity_id
_entity_poly.type
_entity_poly.pdbx_seq_one_letter_code
_entity_poly.pdbx_strand_id
1 'polypeptide(L)'
;MTLPSDASPPVAPPAGAGQAAPPPRGGAFAVFKRLVGVLDTATYGVIVLTMGAMVLIVSLQVFWRYVLGSSIDSADELSRLFFVWSIFLAIPHGVKHGVHVGIDLFVMMMPAGLREMLFKLMAVISTALMLLVMLGAFVATLDRWPELMPTLPITSAVYYIAVLICGGHAFLHLALLAWGGSRTWEGEIA
;
A
#
# COMPACT_ATOMS: atom_id res chain seq x y z
N MET A 1 -60.11 -2.90 -11.70
CA MET A 1 -58.85 -3.55 -11.30
C MET A 1 -57.90 -2.43 -10.86
N THR A 2 -58.02 -2.03 -9.59
CA THR A 2 -57.36 -0.86 -9.01
C THR A 2 -56.12 -1.33 -8.26
N LEU A 3 -54.93 -0.92 -8.71
CA LEU A 3 -53.68 -1.14 -7.98
C LEU A 3 -53.65 -0.24 -6.73
N PRO A 4 -53.23 -0.72 -5.54
CA PRO A 4 -52.96 0.14 -4.39
C PRO A 4 -51.71 0.99 -4.65
N SER A 5 -51.86 2.30 -4.46
CA SER A 5 -50.80 3.31 -4.47
C SER A 5 -50.05 3.30 -3.13
N ASP A 6 -49.20 2.30 -2.91
CA ASP A 6 -48.26 2.29 -1.77
C ASP A 6 -46.88 2.79 -2.23
N ALA A 7 -46.80 4.07 -2.53
CA ALA A 7 -45.54 4.78 -2.65
C ALA A 7 -45.21 5.45 -1.30
N SER A 8 -44.62 4.68 -0.40
CA SER A 8 -43.98 5.24 0.79
C SER A 8 -42.94 6.29 0.35
N PRO A 9 -42.91 7.50 0.94
CA PRO A 9 -41.92 8.50 0.58
C PRO A 9 -40.50 7.94 0.85
N PRO A 10 -39.49 8.37 0.06
CA PRO A 10 -38.10 7.97 0.30
C PRO A 10 -37.72 8.39 1.73
N VAL A 11 -37.36 7.41 2.55
CA VAL A 11 -36.83 7.64 3.90
C VAL A 11 -35.56 8.46 3.74
N ALA A 12 -35.64 9.74 4.10
CA ALA A 12 -34.47 10.59 4.20
C ALA A 12 -33.46 9.94 5.15
N PRO A 13 -32.17 9.85 4.79
CA PRO A 13 -31.17 9.28 5.68
C PRO A 13 -31.20 10.03 7.02
N PRO A 14 -31.09 9.32 8.15
CA PRO A 14 -31.19 9.94 9.47
C PRO A 14 -30.13 11.04 9.61
N ALA A 15 -30.60 12.28 9.65
CA ALA A 15 -29.81 13.43 10.03
C ALA A 15 -29.42 13.26 11.50
N GLY A 16 -28.13 13.04 11.79
CA GLY A 16 -27.60 13.20 13.15
C GLY A 16 -26.96 12.00 13.83
N ALA A 17 -26.12 11.23 13.15
CA ALA A 17 -25.08 10.45 13.83
C ALA A 17 -23.70 11.08 13.55
N GLY A 18 -23.35 12.10 14.34
CA GLY A 18 -21.97 12.59 14.50
C GLY A 18 -21.21 12.87 13.20
N GLN A 19 -21.69 13.81 12.37
CA GLN A 19 -20.80 14.50 11.44
C GLN A 19 -19.87 15.39 12.28
N ALA A 20 -18.89 14.78 12.94
CA ALA A 20 -17.82 15.51 13.58
C ALA A 20 -17.19 16.39 12.49
N ALA A 21 -17.21 17.71 12.72
CA ALA A 21 -16.61 18.66 11.81
C ALA A 21 -15.17 18.21 11.51
N PRO A 22 -14.75 18.19 10.23
CA PRO A 22 -13.38 17.82 9.90
C PRO A 22 -12.43 18.69 10.74
N PRO A 23 -11.36 18.11 11.32
CA PRO A 23 -10.44 18.87 12.14
C PRO A 23 -9.93 20.08 11.35
N PRO A 24 -9.65 21.23 11.99
CA PRO A 24 -9.21 22.43 11.31
C PRO A 24 -7.97 22.11 10.45
N ARG A 25 -8.15 22.13 9.13
CA ARG A 25 -7.10 21.84 8.16
C ARG A 25 -6.16 23.04 8.11
N GLY A 26 -5.17 23.06 9.01
CA GLY A 26 -4.09 24.03 8.94
C GLY A 26 -3.22 23.83 7.69
N GLY A 27 -2.46 24.86 7.29
CA GLY A 27 -1.54 24.77 6.15
C GLY A 27 -0.55 23.61 6.25
N ALA A 28 -0.13 23.25 7.48
CA ALA A 28 0.74 22.09 7.74
C ALA A 28 0.13 20.76 7.27
N PHE A 29 -1.18 20.55 7.45
CA PHE A 29 -1.87 19.34 6.99
C PHE A 29 -1.90 19.26 5.45
N ALA A 30 -2.13 20.39 4.77
CA ALA A 30 -2.13 20.45 3.32
C ALA A 30 -0.73 20.20 2.72
N VAL A 31 0.31 20.77 3.34
CA VAL A 31 1.70 20.51 2.95
C VAL A 31 2.05 19.04 3.15
N PHE A 32 1.72 18.47 4.31
CA PHE A 32 1.98 17.06 4.60
C PHE A 32 1.27 16.13 3.61
N LYS A 33 -0.02 16.39 3.31
CA LYS A 33 -0.77 15.66 2.27
C LYS A 33 -0.10 15.76 0.90
N ARG A 34 0.39 16.94 0.53
CA ARG A 34 1.08 17.13 -0.75
C ARG A 34 2.40 16.35 -0.82
N LEU A 35 3.18 16.32 0.27
CA LEU A 35 4.41 15.54 0.34
C LEU A 35 4.14 14.04 0.17
N VAL A 36 3.12 13.52 0.85
CA VAL A 36 2.67 12.13 0.70
C VAL A 36 2.24 11.86 -0.75
N GLY A 37 1.46 12.75 -1.37
CA GLY A 37 1.01 12.58 -2.76
C GLY A 37 2.15 12.57 -3.79
N VAL A 38 3.20 13.38 -3.58
CA VAL A 38 4.40 13.34 -4.42
C VAL A 38 5.15 12.01 -4.24
N LEU A 39 5.28 11.54 -3.01
CA LEU A 39 5.88 10.24 -2.71
C LEU A 39 5.06 9.09 -3.33
N ASP A 40 3.74 9.14 -3.28
CA ASP A 40 2.84 8.19 -3.94
C ASP A 40 3.11 8.15 -5.44
N THR A 41 3.20 9.31 -6.09
CA THR A 41 3.45 9.39 -7.53
C THR A 41 4.83 8.83 -7.90
N ALA A 42 5.85 9.16 -7.11
CA ALA A 42 7.21 8.68 -7.32
C ALA A 42 7.30 7.15 -7.16
N THR A 43 6.76 6.63 -6.05
CA THR A 43 6.74 5.18 -5.79
C THR A 43 5.95 4.42 -6.85
N TYR A 44 4.82 4.96 -7.32
CA TYR A 44 4.06 4.38 -8.42
C TYR A 44 4.89 4.28 -9.71
N GLY A 45 5.62 5.34 -10.06
CA GLY A 45 6.55 5.31 -11.20
C GLY A 45 7.63 4.25 -11.07
N VAL A 46 8.19 4.07 -9.87
CA VAL A 46 9.18 3.01 -9.60
C VAL A 46 8.57 1.62 -9.73
N ILE A 47 7.33 1.40 -9.27
CA ILE A 47 6.63 0.12 -9.42
C ILE A 47 6.46 -0.24 -10.89
N VAL A 48 6.00 0.71 -11.72
CA VAL A 48 5.83 0.48 -13.16
C VAL A 48 7.16 0.14 -13.82
N LEU A 49 8.23 0.86 -13.45
CA LEU A 49 9.57 0.61 -13.96
C LEU A 49 10.10 -0.78 -13.57
N THR A 50 10.00 -1.17 -12.30
CA THR A 50 10.52 -2.46 -11.81
C THR A 50 9.70 -3.63 -12.34
N MET A 51 8.36 -3.52 -12.39
CA MET A 51 7.51 -4.52 -13.06
C MET A 51 7.87 -4.68 -14.53
N GLY A 52 8.01 -3.57 -15.27
CA GLY A 52 8.40 -3.61 -16.67
C GLY A 52 9.78 -4.25 -16.87
N ALA A 53 10.76 -3.86 -16.06
CA ALA A 53 12.10 -4.42 -16.11
C ALA A 53 12.12 -5.92 -15.78
N MET A 54 11.35 -6.37 -14.79
CA MET A 54 11.19 -7.80 -14.47
C MET A 54 10.65 -8.58 -15.66
N VAL A 55 9.57 -8.10 -16.28
CA VAL A 55 8.96 -8.75 -17.46
C VAL A 55 9.95 -8.83 -18.61
N LEU A 56 10.68 -7.74 -18.88
CA LEU A 56 11.69 -7.70 -19.93
C LEU A 56 12.83 -8.70 -19.67
N ILE A 57 13.39 -8.73 -18.46
CA ILE A 57 14.49 -9.65 -18.12
C ILE A 57 14.04 -11.11 -18.23
N VAL A 58 12.88 -11.47 -17.69
CA VAL A 58 12.37 -12.84 -17.76
C VAL A 58 12.12 -13.25 -19.22
N SER A 59 11.53 -12.35 -20.01
CA SER A 59 11.32 -12.60 -21.45
C SER A 59 12.64 -12.75 -22.20
N LEU A 60 13.63 -11.91 -21.88
CA LEU A 60 14.96 -11.95 -22.47
C LEU A 60 15.70 -13.25 -22.12
N GLN A 61 15.61 -13.68 -20.87
CA GLN A 61 16.20 -14.93 -20.38
C GLN A 61 15.62 -16.14 -21.12
N VAL A 62 14.30 -16.17 -21.34
CA VAL A 62 13.63 -17.20 -22.14
C VAL A 62 14.13 -17.17 -23.58
N PHE A 63 14.19 -15.99 -24.20
CA PHE A 63 14.72 -15.83 -25.55
C PHE A 63 16.16 -16.34 -25.67
N TRP A 64 17.05 -15.94 -24.75
CA TRP A 64 18.44 -16.38 -24.73
C TRP A 64 18.57 -17.89 -24.67
N ARG A 65 17.80 -18.51 -23.77
CA ARG A 65 17.85 -19.96 -23.54
C ARG A 65 17.43 -20.75 -24.77
N TYR A 66 16.37 -20.33 -25.45
CA TYR A 66 15.80 -21.11 -26.55
C TYR A 66 16.36 -20.73 -27.92
N VAL A 67 16.78 -19.48 -28.13
CA VAL A 67 17.26 -18.99 -29.43
C VAL A 67 18.78 -19.00 -29.52
N LEU A 68 19.48 -18.60 -28.47
CA LEU A 68 20.94 -18.51 -28.43
C LEU A 68 21.59 -19.73 -27.77
N GLY A 69 20.80 -20.62 -27.16
CA GLY A 69 21.29 -21.84 -26.51
C GLY A 69 22.11 -21.59 -25.24
N SER A 70 22.07 -20.38 -24.67
CA SER A 70 22.80 -20.00 -23.45
C SER A 70 21.87 -19.32 -22.44
N SER A 71 22.23 -19.31 -21.15
CA SER A 71 21.45 -18.66 -20.09
C SER A 71 22.10 -17.37 -19.59
N ILE A 72 21.27 -16.44 -19.12
CA ILE A 72 21.71 -15.25 -18.41
C ILE A 72 21.70 -15.58 -16.91
N ASP A 73 22.88 -15.75 -16.32
CA ASP A 73 23.00 -16.21 -14.93
C ASP A 73 22.40 -15.22 -13.91
N SER A 74 22.55 -13.91 -14.15
CA SER A 74 22.02 -12.87 -13.27
C SER A 74 20.51 -12.59 -13.42
N ALA A 75 19.83 -13.20 -14.41
CA ALA A 75 18.43 -12.87 -14.70
C ALA A 75 17.46 -13.34 -13.61
N ASP A 76 17.71 -14.49 -12.98
CA ASP A 76 16.88 -14.97 -11.85
C ASP A 76 16.96 -14.01 -10.66
N GLU A 77 18.16 -13.53 -10.37
CA GLU A 77 18.42 -12.64 -9.25
C GLU A 77 17.86 -11.23 -9.48
N LEU A 78 18.08 -10.65 -10.66
CA LEU A 78 17.51 -9.35 -11.04
C LEU A 78 15.98 -9.38 -11.08
N SER A 79 15.38 -10.44 -11.62
CA SER A 79 13.92 -10.56 -11.67
C SER A 79 13.32 -10.65 -10.25
N ARG A 80 13.96 -11.39 -9.35
CA ARG A 80 13.60 -11.45 -7.92
C ARG A 80 13.75 -10.09 -7.24
N LEU A 81 14.83 -9.37 -7.52
CA LEU A 81 15.05 -8.02 -6.97
C LEU A 81 13.95 -7.05 -7.40
N PHE A 82 13.65 -7.00 -8.70
CA PHE A 82 12.58 -6.14 -9.22
C PHE A 82 11.20 -6.55 -8.71
N PHE A 83 10.94 -7.84 -8.59
CA PHE A 83 9.71 -8.35 -7.99
C PHE A 83 9.54 -7.86 -6.54
N VAL A 84 10.56 -8.02 -5.70
CA VAL A 84 10.55 -7.54 -4.31
C VAL A 84 10.29 -6.04 -4.25
N TRP A 85 11.01 -5.26 -5.05
CA TRP A 85 10.80 -3.80 -5.12
C TRP A 85 9.38 -3.44 -5.54
N SER A 86 8.82 -4.11 -6.56
CA SER A 86 7.46 -3.84 -7.03
C SER A 86 6.40 -4.13 -5.96
N ILE A 87 6.52 -5.26 -5.24
CA ILE A 87 5.54 -5.66 -4.22
C ILE A 87 5.61 -4.73 -3.02
N PHE A 88 6.81 -4.52 -2.46
CA PHE A 88 6.94 -3.73 -1.24
C PHE A 88 6.55 -2.27 -1.47
N LEU A 89 6.86 -1.70 -2.64
CA LEU A 89 6.39 -0.36 -2.98
C LEU A 89 4.88 -0.29 -3.22
N ALA A 90 4.23 -1.39 -3.63
CA ALA A 90 2.77 -1.42 -3.84
C ALA A 90 1.96 -1.49 -2.54
N ILE A 91 2.51 -2.03 -1.45
CA ILE A 91 1.80 -2.22 -0.17
C ILE A 91 1.20 -0.90 0.39
N PRO A 92 1.94 0.21 0.51
CA PRO A 92 1.39 1.47 1.05
C PRO A 92 0.23 2.02 0.22
N HIS A 93 0.25 1.82 -1.11
CA HIS A 93 -0.86 2.18 -1.99
C HIS A 93 -2.10 1.33 -1.71
N GLY A 94 -1.94 0.04 -1.42
CA GLY A 94 -3.04 -0.83 -0.99
C GLY A 94 -3.63 -0.41 0.36
N VAL A 95 -2.79 0.05 1.29
CA VAL A 95 -3.24 0.58 2.59
C VAL A 95 -4.08 1.85 2.40
N LYS A 96 -3.66 2.77 1.51
CA LYS A 96 -4.43 3.99 1.17
C LYS A 96 -5.84 3.66 0.66
N HIS A 97 -5.98 2.63 -0.17
CA HIS A 97 -7.24 2.28 -0.81
C HIS A 97 -8.10 1.28 -0.01
N GLY A 98 -7.64 0.81 1.15
CA GLY A 98 -8.42 -0.09 1.99
C GLY A 98 -8.76 -1.41 1.29
N VAL A 99 -7.77 -2.08 0.70
CA VAL A 99 -7.97 -3.29 -0.16
C VAL A 99 -8.56 -4.52 0.58
N HIS A 100 -8.98 -4.40 1.85
CA HIS A 100 -9.66 -5.47 2.60
C HIS A 100 -11.16 -5.58 2.27
N VAL A 101 -11.51 -5.43 0.99
CA VAL A 101 -12.89 -5.42 0.46
C VAL A 101 -13.73 -6.60 0.95
N GLY A 102 -13.12 -7.79 1.11
CA GLY A 102 -13.80 -8.98 1.62
C GLY A 102 -14.18 -8.92 3.10
N ILE A 103 -13.35 -8.30 3.95
CA ILE A 103 -13.63 -8.10 5.37
C ILE A 103 -14.62 -6.93 5.54
N ASP A 104 -14.53 -5.92 4.68
CA ASP A 104 -15.40 -4.74 4.74
C ASP A 104 -16.88 -5.10 4.60
N LEU A 105 -17.25 -6.05 3.71
CA LEU A 105 -18.65 -6.50 3.57
C LEU A 105 -19.20 -7.08 4.88
N PHE A 106 -18.40 -7.88 5.57
CA PHE A 106 -18.79 -8.50 6.85
C PHE A 106 -18.87 -7.46 7.97
N VAL A 107 -17.91 -6.53 8.01
CA VAL A 107 -17.85 -5.43 8.97
C VAL A 107 -19.00 -4.43 8.76
N MET A 108 -19.49 -4.25 7.53
CA MET A 108 -20.67 -3.43 7.22
C MET A 108 -21.97 -3.99 7.80
N MET A 109 -22.05 -5.30 8.06
CA MET A 109 -23.22 -5.94 8.69
C MET A 109 -23.22 -5.79 10.23
N MET A 110 -22.16 -5.26 10.84
CA MET A 110 -22.04 -5.10 12.29
C MET A 110 -22.59 -3.77 12.81
N PRO A 111 -22.98 -3.69 14.11
CA PRO A 111 -23.38 -2.44 14.75
C PRO A 111 -22.27 -1.37 14.69
N ALA A 112 -22.65 -0.10 14.54
CA ALA A 112 -21.71 1.00 14.30
C ALA A 112 -20.58 1.13 15.34
N GLY A 113 -20.86 0.84 16.62
CA GLY A 113 -19.85 0.87 17.68
C GLY A 113 -18.79 -0.25 17.56
N LEU A 114 -19.20 -1.45 17.15
CA LEU A 114 -18.29 -2.59 16.98
C LEU A 114 -17.42 -2.41 15.73
N ARG A 115 -17.99 -1.86 14.65
CA ARG A 115 -17.27 -1.50 13.43
C ARG A 115 -16.12 -0.52 13.71
N GLU A 116 -16.40 0.55 14.45
CA GLU A 116 -15.40 1.57 14.77
C GLU A 116 -14.27 1.00 15.65
N MET A 117 -14.61 0.14 16.62
CA MET A 117 -13.62 -0.54 17.46
C MET A 117 -12.73 -1.47 16.64
N LEU A 118 -13.32 -2.29 15.76
CA LEU A 118 -12.59 -3.20 14.88
C LEU A 118 -11.68 -2.46 13.92
N PHE A 119 -12.15 -1.36 13.33
CA PHE A 119 -11.34 -0.52 12.44
C PHE A 119 -10.09 0.03 13.16
N LYS A 120 -10.27 0.58 14.35
CA LYS A 120 -9.16 1.08 15.18
C LYS A 120 -8.19 -0.04 15.57
N LEU A 121 -8.72 -1.20 15.97
CA LEU A 121 -7.90 -2.36 16.32
C LEU A 121 -7.05 -2.83 15.11
N MET A 122 -7.67 -2.96 13.94
CA MET A 122 -6.97 -3.34 12.70
C MET A 122 -5.91 -2.33 12.30
N ALA A 123 -6.20 -1.04 12.43
CA ALA A 123 -5.22 0.02 12.17
C ALA A 123 -4.02 -0.06 13.13
N VAL A 124 -4.26 -0.26 14.43
CA VAL A 124 -3.19 -0.41 15.44
C VAL A 124 -2.35 -1.66 15.18
N ILE A 125 -2.99 -2.80 14.93
CA ILE A 125 -2.28 -4.06 14.64
C ILE A 125 -1.46 -3.93 13.37
N SER A 126 -2.03 -3.36 12.30
CA SER A 126 -1.32 -3.16 11.02
C SER A 126 -0.13 -2.22 11.19
N THR A 127 -0.28 -1.15 11.98
CA THR A 127 0.81 -0.23 12.31
C THR A 127 1.92 -0.94 13.07
N ALA A 128 1.57 -1.71 14.11
CA ALA A 128 2.53 -2.45 14.92
C ALA A 128 3.29 -3.50 14.10
N LEU A 129 2.59 -4.24 13.24
CA LEU A 129 3.19 -5.22 12.34
C LEU A 129 4.15 -4.56 11.35
N MET A 130 3.76 -3.44 10.73
CA MET A 130 4.65 -2.72 9.82
C MET A 130 5.88 -2.14 10.53
N LEU A 131 5.72 -1.66 11.76
CA LEU A 131 6.86 -1.22 12.57
C LEU A 131 7.83 -2.38 12.84
N LEU A 132 7.32 -3.54 13.21
CA LEU A 132 8.13 -4.75 13.46
C LEU A 132 8.90 -5.17 12.20
N VAL A 133 8.22 -5.21 11.06
CA VAL A 133 8.83 -5.52 9.76
C VAL A 133 9.91 -4.50 9.39
N MET A 134 9.65 -3.21 9.62
CA MET A 134 10.62 -2.14 9.36
C MET A 134 11.87 -2.26 10.24
N LEU A 135 11.70 -2.57 11.53
CA LEU A 135 12.83 -2.80 12.45
C LEU A 135 13.64 -4.03 12.05
N GLY A 136 12.97 -5.14 11.71
CA GLY A 136 13.63 -6.34 11.22
C GLY A 136 14.40 -6.09 9.92
N ALA A 137 13.81 -5.34 8.99
CA ALA A 137 14.46 -4.94 7.74
C ALA A 137 15.66 -4.01 7.98
N PHE A 138 15.60 -3.13 8.99
CA PHE A 138 16.72 -2.24 9.32
C PHE A 138 17.93 -3.03 9.80
N VAL A 139 17.72 -3.95 10.76
CA VAL A 139 18.78 -4.84 11.26
C VAL A 139 19.33 -5.69 10.12
N ALA A 140 18.45 -6.32 9.34
CA ALA A 140 18.87 -7.13 8.20
C ALA A 140 19.64 -6.33 7.13
N THR A 141 19.30 -5.06 6.91
CA THR A 141 20.03 -4.19 5.97
C THR A 141 21.47 -3.97 6.43
N LEU A 142 21.69 -3.73 7.73
CA LEU A 142 23.02 -3.54 8.30
C LEU A 142 23.84 -4.83 8.24
N ASP A 143 23.23 -5.96 8.63
CA ASP A 143 23.91 -7.26 8.63
C ASP A 143 24.29 -7.72 7.22
N ARG A 144 23.43 -7.45 6.23
CA ARG A 144 23.60 -7.88 4.82
C ARG A 144 24.36 -6.87 3.97
N TRP A 145 24.70 -5.70 4.50
CA TRP A 145 25.46 -4.69 3.77
C TRP A 145 26.78 -5.20 3.16
N PRO A 146 27.62 -5.98 3.88
CA PRO A 146 28.86 -6.51 3.31
C PRO A 146 28.66 -7.74 2.40
N GLU A 147 27.47 -8.34 2.38
CA GLU A 147 27.20 -9.55 1.62
C GLU A 147 26.82 -9.23 0.18
N LEU A 148 27.54 -9.80 -0.78
CA LEU A 148 27.22 -9.68 -2.21
C LEU A 148 26.23 -10.75 -2.66
N MET A 149 25.48 -10.43 -3.70
CA MET A 149 24.65 -11.38 -4.44
C MET A 149 25.51 -12.44 -5.15
N PRO A 150 25.06 -13.71 -5.25
CA PRO A 150 25.86 -14.78 -5.86
C PRO A 150 26.22 -14.53 -7.32
N THR A 151 25.35 -13.84 -8.08
CA THR A 151 25.54 -13.62 -9.52
C THR A 151 25.83 -12.18 -9.88
N LEU A 152 25.81 -11.26 -8.92
CA LEU A 152 25.96 -9.82 -9.12
C LEU A 152 26.89 -9.20 -8.07
N PRO A 153 27.79 -8.28 -8.46
CA PRO A 153 28.64 -7.54 -7.51
C PRO A 153 27.85 -6.41 -6.81
N ILE A 154 26.61 -6.69 -6.40
CA ILE A 154 25.71 -5.77 -5.70
C ILE A 154 25.41 -6.38 -4.34
N THR A 155 25.31 -5.54 -3.31
CA THR A 155 24.98 -5.99 -1.96
C THR A 155 23.55 -6.56 -1.87
N SER A 156 23.39 -7.66 -1.14
CA SER A 156 22.09 -8.27 -0.83
C SER A 156 21.22 -7.36 0.05
N ALA A 157 21.79 -6.32 0.68
CA ALA A 157 21.04 -5.32 1.44
C ALA A 157 19.96 -4.59 0.61
N VAL A 158 20.10 -4.53 -0.72
CA VAL A 158 19.15 -3.82 -1.61
C VAL A 158 17.72 -4.41 -1.54
N TYR A 159 17.58 -5.70 -1.22
CA TYR A 159 16.27 -6.32 -0.99
C TYR A 159 15.54 -5.70 0.22
N TYR A 160 16.28 -5.44 1.29
CA TYR A 160 15.74 -4.94 2.56
C TYR A 160 15.48 -3.44 2.53
N ILE A 161 16.20 -2.68 1.70
CA ILE A 161 15.94 -1.25 1.48
C ILE A 161 14.53 -1.03 0.94
N ALA A 162 14.03 -1.88 0.03
CA ALA A 162 12.65 -1.80 -0.44
C ALA A 162 11.63 -1.95 0.70
N VAL A 163 11.91 -2.84 1.64
CA VAL A 163 11.07 -3.06 2.83
C VAL A 163 11.10 -1.85 3.77
N LEU A 164 12.25 -1.21 3.95
CA LEU A 164 12.39 0.02 4.73
C LEU A 164 11.59 1.18 4.14
N ILE A 165 11.66 1.35 2.81
CA ILE A 165 10.90 2.38 2.10
C ILE A 165 9.39 2.10 2.26
N CYS A 166 8.97 0.84 2.10
CA CYS A 166 7.58 0.42 2.35
C CYS A 166 7.12 0.78 3.77
N GLY A 167 7.90 0.41 4.80
CA GLY A 167 7.56 0.67 6.20
C GLY A 167 7.42 2.17 6.49
N GLY A 168 8.36 2.99 6.02
CA GLY A 168 8.31 4.44 6.17
C GLY A 168 7.11 5.07 5.43
N HIS A 169 6.84 4.62 4.21
CA HIS A 169 5.73 5.12 3.39
C HIS A 169 4.37 4.72 3.96
N ALA A 170 4.21 3.48 4.43
CA ALA A 170 3.01 3.02 5.11
C ALA A 170 2.77 3.77 6.43
N PHE A 171 3.82 4.01 7.22
CA PHE A 171 3.73 4.82 8.44
C PHE A 171 3.24 6.24 8.13
N LEU A 172 3.73 6.85 7.05
CA LEU A 172 3.30 8.18 6.63
C LEU A 172 1.80 8.24 6.27
N HIS A 173 1.30 7.22 5.57
CA HIS A 173 -0.13 7.07 5.25
C HIS A 173 -0.98 6.88 6.51
N LEU A 174 -0.53 6.05 7.44
CA LEU A 174 -1.22 5.80 8.71
C LEU A 174 -1.21 7.05 9.61
N ALA A 175 -0.12 7.80 9.66
CA ALA A 175 -0.04 9.07 10.37
C ALA A 175 -0.99 10.11 9.77
N LEU A 176 -1.11 10.17 8.45
CA LEU A 176 -2.04 11.07 7.76
C LEU A 176 -3.50 10.67 8.01
N LEU A 177 -3.80 9.38 8.03
CA LEU A 177 -5.12 8.85 8.36
C LEU A 177 -5.49 9.13 9.83
N ALA A 178 -4.54 8.96 10.76
CA ALA A 178 -4.72 9.27 12.18
C ALA A 178 -4.98 10.77 12.42
N TRP A 179 -4.32 11.65 11.66
CA TRP A 179 -4.51 13.10 11.78
C TRP A 179 -5.79 13.60 11.08
N GLY A 180 -6.08 13.10 9.88
CA GLY A 180 -7.16 13.62 9.03
C GLY A 180 -8.48 12.84 9.08
N GLY A 181 -8.51 11.68 9.74
CA GLY A 181 -9.67 10.78 9.81
C GLY A 181 -9.86 9.92 8.56
N SER A 182 -10.93 9.13 8.52
CA SER A 182 -11.23 8.20 7.40
C SER A 182 -11.59 8.88 6.08
N ARG A 183 -11.92 10.18 6.09
CA ARG A 183 -12.36 10.95 4.91
C ARG A 183 -11.26 11.66 4.14
N THR A 184 -9.99 11.39 4.44
CA THR A 184 -8.84 12.10 3.84
C THR A 184 -8.69 11.89 2.34
N TRP A 185 -9.16 10.75 1.85
CA TRP A 185 -8.97 10.27 0.48
C TRP A 185 -10.28 10.08 -0.31
N GLU A 186 -11.46 10.30 0.29
CA GLU A 186 -12.77 10.10 -0.35
C GLU A 186 -13.00 10.98 -1.61
N GLY A 187 -12.26 12.07 -1.76
CA GLY A 187 -12.42 13.03 -2.88
C GLY A 187 -11.53 12.81 -4.10
N GLU A 188 -10.63 11.81 -4.11
CA GLU A 188 -9.79 11.48 -5.27
C GLU A 188 -10.40 10.41 -6.20
N ILE A 189 -11.58 9.88 -5.85
CA ILE A 189 -12.23 8.75 -6.53
C ILE A 189 -13.37 9.22 -7.47
N ALA A 190 -13.45 10.51 -7.79
CA ALA A 190 -14.48 11.12 -8.64
C ALA A 190 -13.93 11.50 -10.02
#